data_AF-A0ABD6AXD5-F1
#
_entry.id   AF-A0ABD6AXD5-F1
#
_cell.length_a   1.000
_cell.length_b   1.000
_cell.length_c   1.000
_cell.angle_alpha   90.00
_cell.angle_beta   90.00
_cell.angle_gamma   90.00
#
_symmetry.space_group_name_H-M   'P 1'
#
loop_
_entity.id
_entity.type
_entity.pdbx_description
1 polymer ?
#
loop_
_entity_poly.entity_id
_entity_poly.type
_entity_poly.pdbx_seq_one_letter_code
_entity_poly.pdbx_strand_id
1 'polypeptide(L)'
;MNYDQQRSESVPARARPPGDGEAGARPWWTRFAPDVEPWNYLPGVLAGLVGCGVFLVLHALWILPIWFVAPVGVVVAGLGGALVDVAFRTVEPRLPAGLFGRSLALCVGSVLVLVPTVALVQVGAPYLPTVDGAVRTAAVDVPAVALRFVVEFLLVTALAGAGVGWLLTRRRRGALAVAAGAVAIALGPGHNLPFFQVAVHPGPTLTAYLLTLVPLVVASVVLVVVDGRYGPTHATPHG
;
A
#
# COMPACT_ATOMS: atom_id res chain seq x y z
N MET A 1 -19.10 -14.70 67.00
CA MET A 1 -18.34 -13.57 66.44
C MET A 1 -18.69 -13.48 64.96
N ASN A 2 -19.36 -12.40 64.55
CA ASN A 2 -20.02 -12.26 63.25
C ASN A 2 -19.08 -11.55 62.27
N TYR A 3 -18.79 -12.17 61.12
CA TYR A 3 -17.80 -11.69 60.13
C TYR A 3 -18.38 -10.72 59.09
N ASP A 4 -19.66 -10.34 59.20
CA ASP A 4 -20.41 -9.63 58.15
C ASP A 4 -20.48 -8.10 58.30
N GLN A 5 -19.77 -7.50 59.25
CA GLN A 5 -19.98 -6.08 59.60
C GLN A 5 -18.86 -5.10 59.18
N GLN A 6 -17.88 -5.52 58.36
CA GLN A 6 -16.71 -4.68 58.03
C GLN A 6 -16.53 -4.28 56.55
N ARG A 7 -17.53 -4.44 55.67
CA ARG A 7 -17.48 -3.86 54.31
C ARG A 7 -18.46 -2.71 54.13
N SER A 8 -18.21 -1.60 54.80
CA SER A 8 -18.82 -0.29 54.47
C SER A 8 -17.78 0.82 54.35
N GLU A 9 -16.55 0.47 53.94
CA GLU A 9 -15.53 1.46 53.60
C GLU A 9 -15.84 2.06 52.23
N SER A 10 -16.47 3.24 52.29
CA SER A 10 -16.30 4.39 51.39
C SER A 10 -15.71 4.09 50.02
N VAL A 11 -16.57 3.90 49.01
CA VAL A 11 -16.19 4.10 47.61
C VAL A 11 -15.82 5.58 47.47
N PRO A 12 -14.55 5.95 47.20
CA PRO A 12 -14.20 7.33 46.95
C PRO A 12 -15.01 7.80 45.74
N ALA A 13 -15.71 8.93 45.90
CA ALA A 13 -16.45 9.57 44.83
C ALA A 13 -15.54 9.63 43.60
N ARG A 14 -15.92 8.92 42.54
CA ARG A 14 -15.22 9.00 41.25
C ARG A 14 -15.13 10.47 40.90
N ALA A 15 -13.91 11.00 40.88
CA ALA A 15 -13.63 12.32 40.37
C ALA A 15 -14.33 12.43 39.01
N ARG A 16 -15.29 13.35 38.91
CA ARG A 16 -15.85 13.71 37.61
C ARG A 16 -14.66 14.07 36.72
N PRO A 17 -14.56 13.49 35.50
CA PRO A 17 -13.56 13.96 34.57
C PRO A 17 -13.71 15.48 34.44
N PRO A 18 -12.59 16.23 34.46
CA PRO A 18 -12.61 17.68 34.35
C PRO A 18 -13.41 18.06 33.10
N GLY A 19 -14.33 19.00 33.32
CA GLY A 19 -15.40 19.32 32.39
C GLY A 19 -14.93 19.66 30.99
N ASP A 20 -15.85 19.40 30.07
CA ASP A 20 -15.81 19.56 28.62
C ASP A 20 -15.70 21.04 28.17
N GLY A 21 -15.00 21.87 28.94
CA GLY A 21 -14.97 23.33 28.84
C GLY A 21 -14.02 23.88 27.77
N GLU A 22 -13.17 23.05 27.17
CA GLU A 22 -12.32 23.43 26.04
C GLU A 22 -12.45 22.39 24.93
N ALA A 23 -13.68 22.15 24.48
CA ALA A 23 -13.94 21.54 23.18
C ALA A 23 -13.57 22.53 22.07
N GLY A 24 -12.28 22.89 21.97
CA GLY A 24 -11.71 23.50 20.78
C GLY A 24 -12.16 22.65 19.60
N ALA A 25 -12.91 23.27 18.69
CA ALA A 25 -13.71 22.59 17.67
C ALA A 25 -12.87 21.49 17.01
N ARG A 26 -13.10 20.24 17.45
CA ARG A 26 -12.40 19.10 16.85
C ARG A 26 -12.75 19.14 15.37
N PRO A 27 -11.75 19.07 14.47
CA PRO A 27 -12.01 19.20 13.06
C PRO A 27 -13.08 18.22 12.61
N TRP A 28 -13.98 18.63 11.71
CA TRP A 28 -15.17 17.85 11.36
C TRP A 28 -14.84 16.41 10.89
N TRP A 29 -13.65 16.18 10.35
CA TRP A 29 -13.19 14.87 9.91
C TRP A 29 -12.95 13.88 11.06
N THR A 30 -12.67 14.35 12.29
CA THR A 30 -12.47 13.45 13.45
C THR A 30 -13.76 12.75 13.88
N ARG A 31 -14.93 13.19 13.40
CA ARG A 31 -16.19 12.45 13.62
C ARG A 31 -16.25 11.16 12.82
N PHE A 32 -15.57 11.11 11.68
CA PHE A 32 -15.54 9.94 10.80
C PHE A 32 -14.32 9.06 11.08
N ALA A 33 -13.30 9.63 11.72
CA ALA A 33 -12.02 8.98 11.98
C ALA A 33 -11.40 9.53 13.28
N PRO A 34 -11.99 9.22 14.46
CA PRO A 34 -11.60 9.82 15.74
C PRO A 34 -10.17 9.51 16.18
N ASP A 35 -9.56 8.49 15.58
CA ASP A 35 -8.22 8.00 15.92
C ASP A 35 -7.20 8.27 14.79
N VAL A 36 -7.61 9.02 13.76
CA VAL A 36 -6.80 9.28 12.58
C VAL A 36 -6.11 10.63 12.71
N GLU A 37 -4.94 10.59 13.35
CA GLU A 37 -3.99 11.69 13.21
C GLU A 37 -3.29 11.59 11.85
N PRO A 38 -3.10 12.70 11.11
CA PRO A 38 -2.42 12.68 9.81
C PRO A 38 -1.04 12.02 9.86
N TRP A 39 -0.38 12.14 11.01
CA TRP A 39 0.93 11.57 11.31
C TRP A 39 0.92 10.04 11.31
N ASN A 40 -0.23 9.41 11.55
CA ASN A 40 -0.38 7.96 11.54
C ASN A 40 -0.12 7.32 10.18
N TYR A 41 -0.13 8.09 9.09
CA TYR A 41 0.19 7.59 7.74
C TYR A 41 1.51 8.10 7.18
N LEU A 42 2.25 8.87 7.99
CA LEU A 42 3.54 9.41 7.59
C LEU A 42 4.53 8.30 7.15
N PRO A 43 4.61 7.13 7.82
CA PRO A 43 5.45 6.02 7.35
C PRO A 43 5.10 5.59 5.92
N GLY A 44 3.81 5.41 5.62
CA GLY A 44 3.31 5.10 4.29
C GLY A 44 3.67 6.13 3.24
N VAL A 45 3.38 7.40 3.53
CA VAL A 45 3.66 8.51 2.61
C VAL A 45 5.15 8.57 2.30
N LEU A 46 6.02 8.55 3.32
CA LEU A 46 7.47 8.60 3.11
C LEU A 46 7.99 7.39 2.32
N ALA A 47 7.50 6.19 2.60
CA ALA A 47 7.84 4.99 1.84
C ALA A 47 7.45 5.11 0.37
N GLY A 48 6.25 5.59 0.08
CA GLY A 48 5.77 5.83 -1.28
C GLY A 48 6.64 6.85 -2.01
N LEU A 49 6.93 7.99 -1.38
CA LEU A 49 7.77 9.05 -1.96
C LEU A 49 9.20 8.56 -2.23
N VAL A 50 9.81 7.80 -1.32
CA VAL A 50 11.15 7.22 -1.54
C VAL A 50 11.11 6.22 -2.69
N GLY A 51 10.09 5.35 -2.75
CA GLY A 51 9.90 4.44 -3.89
C GLY A 51 9.79 5.19 -5.23
N CYS A 52 9.01 6.27 -5.28
CA CYS A 52 8.91 7.14 -6.45
C CYS A 52 10.26 7.76 -6.83
N GLY A 53 11.02 8.25 -5.85
CA GLY A 53 12.37 8.77 -6.06
C GLY A 53 13.31 7.72 -6.68
N VAL A 54 13.31 6.50 -6.13
CA VAL A 54 14.09 5.39 -6.69
C VAL A 54 13.66 5.08 -8.13
N PHE A 55 12.36 5.01 -8.39
CA PHE A 55 11.83 4.79 -9.74
C PHE A 55 12.32 5.85 -10.74
N LEU A 56 12.27 7.13 -10.38
CA LEU A 56 12.72 8.23 -11.24
C LEU A 56 14.24 8.18 -11.48
N VAL A 57 15.03 7.84 -10.44
CA VAL A 57 16.48 7.66 -10.56
C VAL A 57 16.80 6.51 -11.50
N LEU A 58 16.16 5.35 -11.35
CA LEU A 58 16.37 4.22 -12.25
C LEU A 58 15.99 4.55 -13.69
N HIS A 59 14.88 5.27 -13.89
CA HIS A 59 14.51 5.77 -15.21
C HIS A 59 15.57 6.67 -15.82
N ALA A 60 16.10 7.63 -15.05
CA ALA A 60 17.14 8.54 -15.50
C ALA A 60 18.46 7.84 -15.84
N LEU A 61 18.80 6.76 -15.13
CA LEU A 61 20.05 6.03 -15.32
C LEU A 61 19.98 4.93 -16.38
N TRP A 62 18.83 4.27 -16.57
CA TRP A 62 18.72 3.07 -17.41
C TRP A 62 17.83 3.21 -18.65
N ILE A 63 16.93 4.19 -18.70
CA ILE A 63 16.01 4.37 -19.85
C ILE A 63 16.13 5.79 -20.41
N LEU A 64 15.39 6.72 -19.81
CA LEU A 64 15.31 8.12 -20.17
C LEU A 64 14.75 8.87 -18.94
N PRO A 65 15.25 10.07 -18.65
CA PRO A 65 14.74 10.89 -17.57
C PRO A 65 13.29 11.33 -17.86
N ILE A 66 12.36 10.94 -16.98
CA ILE A 66 10.93 11.27 -17.07
C ILE A 66 10.49 12.21 -15.94
N TRP A 67 11.31 13.23 -15.66
CA TRP A 67 11.07 14.18 -14.56
C TRP A 67 9.72 14.91 -14.67
N PHE A 68 9.18 15.05 -15.88
CA PHE A 68 7.87 15.67 -16.09
C PHE A 68 6.71 14.90 -15.44
N VAL A 69 6.89 13.61 -15.13
CA VAL A 69 5.90 12.79 -14.41
C VAL A 69 5.94 13.05 -12.89
N ALA A 70 7.03 13.61 -12.37
CA ALA A 70 7.25 13.75 -10.92
C ALA A 70 6.10 14.44 -10.16
N PRO A 71 5.46 15.53 -10.65
CA PRO A 71 4.39 16.17 -9.91
C PRO A 71 3.20 15.23 -9.64
N VAL A 72 2.75 14.51 -10.67
CA VAL A 72 1.66 13.53 -10.54
C VAL A 72 2.14 12.30 -9.79
N GLY A 73 3.35 11.83 -10.08
CA GLY A 73 3.97 10.68 -9.43
C GLY A 73 4.09 10.84 -7.92
N VAL A 74 4.48 12.02 -7.43
CA VAL A 74 4.56 12.34 -5.99
C VAL A 74 3.20 12.26 -5.32
N VAL A 75 2.15 12.78 -5.96
CA VAL A 75 0.78 12.72 -5.41
C VAL A 75 0.30 11.26 -5.35
N VAL A 76 0.43 10.52 -6.44
CA VAL A 76 0.02 9.10 -6.52
C VAL A 76 0.83 8.26 -5.53
N ALA A 77 2.13 8.49 -5.42
CA ALA A 77 3.00 7.75 -4.53
C ALA A 77 2.72 8.05 -3.05
N GLY A 78 2.44 9.31 -2.70
CA GLY A 78 2.07 9.68 -1.34
C GLY A 78 0.74 9.06 -0.92
N LEU A 79 -0.30 9.20 -1.75
CA LEU A 79 -1.63 8.60 -1.48
C LEU A 79 -1.57 7.08 -1.49
N GLY A 80 -0.90 6.50 -2.47
CA GLY A 80 -0.72 5.05 -2.57
C GLY A 80 0.08 4.48 -1.40
N GLY A 81 1.13 5.17 -0.97
CA GLY A 81 1.91 4.82 0.21
C GLY A 81 1.08 4.81 1.48
N ALA A 82 0.20 5.81 1.68
CA ALA A 82 -0.74 5.84 2.79
C ALA A 82 -1.73 4.66 2.77
N LEU A 83 -2.25 4.29 1.59
CA LEU A 83 -3.13 3.12 1.44
C LEU A 83 -2.41 1.81 1.74
N VAL A 84 -1.15 1.69 1.31
CA VAL A 84 -0.30 0.53 1.63
C VAL A 84 0.01 0.45 3.12
N ASP A 85 0.21 1.57 3.81
CA ASP A 85 0.38 1.60 5.27
C ASP A 85 -0.89 1.18 6.02
N VAL A 86 -2.06 1.64 5.58
CA VAL A 86 -3.35 1.14 6.11
C VAL A 86 -3.45 -0.38 5.94
N ALA A 87 -3.10 -0.91 4.78
CA ALA A 87 -3.07 -2.35 4.53
C ALA A 87 -2.06 -3.05 5.46
N PHE A 88 -0.84 -2.51 5.57
CA PHE A 88 0.24 -3.02 6.41
C PHE A 88 -0.20 -3.11 7.88
N ARG A 89 -0.67 -2.02 8.48
CA ARG A 89 -1.15 -2.01 9.88
C ARG A 89 -2.29 -3.00 10.13
N THR A 90 -3.14 -3.21 9.12
CA THR A 90 -4.24 -4.16 9.22
C THR A 90 -3.77 -5.62 9.27
N VAL A 91 -2.64 -5.94 8.63
CA VAL A 91 -2.05 -7.29 8.61
C VAL A 91 -0.87 -7.45 9.56
N GLU A 92 -0.30 -6.36 10.08
CA GLU A 92 0.91 -6.32 10.90
C GLU A 92 0.90 -7.32 12.06
N PRO A 93 -0.21 -7.51 12.82
CA PRO A 93 -0.24 -8.49 13.92
C PRO A 93 -0.02 -9.95 13.48
N ARG A 94 -0.02 -10.22 12.17
CA ARG A 94 0.20 -11.54 11.57
C ARG A 94 1.56 -11.66 10.89
N LEU A 95 2.33 -10.58 10.82
CA LEU A 95 3.66 -10.56 10.22
C LEU A 95 4.73 -10.99 11.24
N PRO A 96 5.91 -11.44 10.79
CA PRO A 96 7.04 -11.73 11.68
C PRO A 96 7.40 -10.55 12.59
N ALA A 97 7.98 -10.81 13.76
CA ALA A 97 8.28 -9.75 14.74
C ALA A 97 9.55 -8.91 14.42
N GLY A 98 10.37 -9.31 13.44
CA GLY A 98 11.63 -8.64 13.10
C GLY A 98 11.54 -7.72 11.87
N LEU A 99 12.32 -6.63 11.85
CA LEU A 99 12.39 -5.67 10.74
C LEU A 99 12.60 -6.35 9.38
N PHE A 100 13.57 -7.27 9.31
CA PHE A 100 13.86 -8.02 8.09
C PHE A 100 12.67 -8.88 7.65
N GLY A 101 12.10 -9.67 8.58
CA GLY A 101 10.97 -10.55 8.29
C GLY A 101 9.71 -9.78 7.87
N ARG A 102 9.43 -8.63 8.50
CA ARG A 102 8.32 -7.74 8.11
C ARG A 102 8.53 -7.14 6.73
N SER A 103 9.73 -6.61 6.46
CA SER A 103 10.05 -6.01 5.17
C SER A 103 9.96 -7.04 4.04
N LEU A 104 10.48 -8.25 4.27
CA LEU A 104 10.39 -9.35 3.33
C LEU A 104 8.94 -9.79 3.11
N ALA A 105 8.16 -9.96 4.18
CA ALA A 105 6.75 -10.34 4.07
C ALA A 105 5.92 -9.30 3.30
N LEU A 106 6.16 -8.01 3.53
CA LEU A 106 5.51 -6.93 2.80
C LEU A 106 5.91 -6.91 1.32
N CYS A 107 7.20 -7.08 1.03
CA CYS A 107 7.69 -7.16 -0.35
C CYS A 107 7.08 -8.36 -1.09
N VAL A 108 7.14 -9.55 -0.48
CA VAL A 108 6.58 -10.78 -1.06
C VAL A 108 5.07 -10.64 -1.23
N GLY A 109 4.35 -10.12 -0.23
CA GLY A 109 2.92 -9.87 -0.33
C GLY A 109 2.57 -8.93 -1.48
N SER A 110 3.34 -7.87 -1.65
CA SER A 110 3.16 -6.89 -2.74
C SER A 110 3.41 -7.50 -4.12
N VAL A 111 4.38 -8.41 -4.25
CA VAL A 111 4.60 -9.17 -5.49
C VAL A 111 3.46 -10.16 -5.72
N LEU A 112 3.04 -10.90 -4.70
CA LEU A 112 2.00 -11.92 -4.79
C LEU A 112 0.65 -11.35 -5.28
N VAL A 113 0.30 -10.12 -4.92
CA VAL A 113 -0.94 -9.49 -5.41
C VAL A 113 -0.87 -9.07 -6.88
N LEU A 114 0.34 -8.90 -7.43
CA LEU A 114 0.56 -8.61 -8.86
C LEU A 114 0.67 -9.87 -9.72
N VAL A 115 1.11 -11.00 -9.15
CA VAL A 115 1.36 -12.25 -9.90
C VAL A 115 0.18 -12.71 -10.77
N PRO A 116 -1.08 -12.79 -10.26
CA PRO A 116 -2.20 -13.26 -11.07
C PRO A 116 -2.40 -12.43 -12.33
N THR A 117 -2.29 -11.11 -12.17
CA THR A 117 -2.41 -10.18 -13.25
C THR A 117 -1.26 -10.27 -14.24
N VAL A 118 -0.03 -10.37 -13.75
CA VAL A 118 1.15 -10.56 -14.61
C VAL A 118 0.97 -11.84 -15.44
N ALA A 119 0.54 -12.94 -14.83
CA ALA A 119 0.28 -14.19 -15.54
C ALA A 119 -0.78 -14.02 -16.65
N LEU A 120 -1.89 -13.33 -16.36
CA LEU A 120 -2.93 -13.04 -17.35
C LEU A 120 -2.39 -12.20 -18.52
N VAL A 121 -1.61 -11.16 -18.22
CA VAL A 121 -0.97 -10.31 -19.24
C VAL A 121 -0.01 -11.12 -20.10
N GLN A 122 0.79 -12.03 -19.52
CA GLN A 122 1.77 -12.81 -20.27
C GLN A 122 1.14 -13.87 -21.18
N VAL A 123 -0.07 -14.35 -20.86
CA VAL A 123 -0.78 -15.37 -21.66
C VAL A 123 -1.78 -14.75 -22.65
N GLY A 124 -2.25 -13.53 -22.37
CA GLY A 124 -3.21 -12.82 -23.21
C GLY A 124 -2.60 -12.13 -24.43
N ALA A 125 -3.47 -11.56 -25.27
CA ALA A 125 -3.03 -10.71 -26.38
C ALA A 125 -2.37 -9.42 -25.84
N PRO A 126 -1.32 -8.89 -26.50
CA PRO A 126 -0.70 -7.63 -26.12
C PRO A 126 -1.73 -6.51 -25.99
N TYR A 127 -1.53 -5.60 -25.04
CA TYR A 127 -2.38 -4.41 -24.91
C TYR A 127 -2.15 -3.44 -26.07
N LEU A 128 -0.90 -3.37 -26.53
CA LEU A 128 -0.51 -2.54 -27.64
C LEU A 128 -0.26 -3.43 -28.86
N PRO A 129 -0.92 -3.17 -30.00
CA PRO A 129 -0.71 -3.96 -31.20
C PRO A 129 0.72 -3.74 -31.71
N THR A 130 1.43 -4.85 -31.92
CA THR A 130 2.77 -4.88 -32.50
C THR A 130 2.72 -5.49 -33.90
N VAL A 131 3.33 -4.83 -34.87
CA VAL A 131 3.51 -5.32 -36.24
C VAL A 131 4.99 -5.26 -36.56
N ASP A 132 5.57 -6.36 -37.01
CA ASP A 132 7.00 -6.50 -37.30
C ASP A 132 7.92 -6.09 -36.12
N GLY A 133 7.47 -6.36 -34.89
CA GLY A 133 8.21 -6.02 -33.67
C GLY A 133 8.12 -4.55 -33.24
N ALA A 134 7.43 -3.70 -33.99
CA ALA A 134 7.20 -2.29 -33.64
C ALA A 134 5.77 -2.05 -33.13
N VAL A 135 5.64 -1.24 -32.07
CA VAL A 135 4.32 -0.80 -31.56
C VAL A 135 3.66 0.11 -32.59
N ARG A 136 2.46 -0.25 -33.06
CA ARG A 136 1.66 0.58 -33.98
C ARG A 136 0.68 1.45 -33.20
N THR A 137 1.08 2.68 -32.93
CA THR A 137 0.27 3.66 -32.19
C THR A 137 -0.97 4.16 -32.95
N ALA A 138 -0.93 4.13 -34.29
CA ALA A 138 -2.02 4.64 -35.15
C ALA A 138 -3.30 3.77 -35.15
N ALA A 139 -3.27 2.58 -34.55
CA ALA A 139 -4.38 1.62 -34.52
C ALA A 139 -4.83 1.26 -33.08
N VAL A 140 -4.44 2.05 -32.07
CA VAL A 140 -4.77 1.76 -30.68
C VAL A 140 -6.21 2.17 -30.39
N ASP A 141 -7.08 1.18 -30.14
CA ASP A 141 -8.40 1.40 -29.55
C ASP A 141 -8.24 1.72 -28.05
N VAL A 142 -8.12 3.00 -27.74
CA VAL A 142 -7.89 3.49 -26.38
C VAL A 142 -8.98 3.02 -25.39
N PRO A 143 -10.28 3.12 -25.69
CA PRO A 143 -11.33 2.54 -24.84
C PRO A 143 -11.14 1.05 -24.55
N ALA A 144 -10.80 0.23 -25.56
CA ALA A 144 -10.57 -1.19 -25.36
C ALA A 144 -9.35 -1.46 -24.46
N VAL A 145 -8.23 -0.75 -24.67
CA VAL A 145 -7.03 -0.86 -23.83
C VAL A 145 -7.33 -0.44 -22.39
N ALA A 146 -8.06 0.67 -22.20
CA ALA A 146 -8.46 1.14 -20.88
C ALA A 146 -9.35 0.13 -20.16
N LEU A 147 -10.32 -0.47 -20.86
CA LEU A 147 -11.18 -1.50 -20.30
C LEU A 147 -10.38 -2.73 -19.85
N ARG A 148 -9.44 -3.20 -20.69
CA ARG A 148 -8.55 -4.31 -20.33
C ARG A 148 -7.69 -3.96 -19.13
N PHE A 149 -7.09 -2.78 -19.09
CA PHE A 149 -6.31 -2.30 -17.95
C PHE A 149 -7.13 -2.28 -16.65
N VAL A 150 -8.38 -1.82 -16.69
CA VAL A 150 -9.24 -1.80 -15.52
C VAL A 150 -9.65 -3.22 -15.09
N VAL A 151 -10.10 -4.06 -16.03
CA VAL A 151 -10.68 -5.37 -15.72
C VAL A 151 -9.61 -6.44 -15.50
N GLU A 152 -8.68 -6.61 -16.43
CA GLU A 152 -7.67 -7.65 -16.36
C GLU A 152 -6.55 -7.27 -15.39
N PHE A 153 -6.24 -5.97 -15.24
CA PHE A 153 -5.15 -5.53 -14.36
C PHE A 153 -5.63 -5.03 -12.99
N LEU A 154 -6.36 -3.92 -12.92
CA LEU A 154 -6.74 -3.34 -11.62
C LEU A 154 -7.69 -4.24 -10.81
N LEU A 155 -8.74 -4.77 -11.42
CA LEU A 155 -9.73 -5.61 -10.73
C LEU A 155 -9.10 -6.93 -10.27
N VAL A 156 -8.31 -7.60 -11.12
CA VAL A 156 -7.64 -8.85 -10.73
C VAL A 156 -6.66 -8.62 -9.58
N THR A 157 -5.88 -7.53 -9.62
CA THR A 157 -4.98 -7.18 -8.51
C THR A 157 -5.76 -6.84 -7.23
N ALA A 158 -6.88 -6.12 -7.34
CA ALA A 158 -7.75 -5.84 -6.21
C ALA A 158 -8.31 -7.12 -5.59
N LEU A 159 -8.77 -8.08 -6.41
CA LEU A 159 -9.29 -9.37 -5.95
C LEU A 159 -8.20 -10.23 -5.31
N ALA A 160 -6.99 -10.24 -5.89
CA ALA A 160 -5.83 -10.92 -5.30
C ALA A 160 -5.49 -10.32 -3.92
N GLY A 161 -5.44 -8.99 -3.83
CA GLY A 161 -5.26 -8.26 -2.57
C GLY A 161 -6.35 -8.57 -1.54
N ALA A 162 -7.63 -8.58 -1.97
CA ALA A 162 -8.75 -8.94 -1.12
C ALA A 162 -8.62 -10.38 -0.58
N GLY A 163 -8.21 -11.32 -1.44
CA GLY A 163 -7.94 -12.70 -1.08
C GLY A 163 -6.85 -12.83 -0.02
N VAL A 164 -5.68 -12.20 -0.25
CA VAL A 164 -4.56 -12.18 0.71
C VAL A 164 -4.99 -11.54 2.03
N GLY A 165 -5.65 -10.38 2.00
CA GLY A 165 -6.12 -9.68 3.19
C GLY A 165 -7.15 -10.49 3.97
N TRP A 166 -8.07 -11.18 3.30
CA TRP A 166 -9.02 -12.08 3.94
C TRP A 166 -8.32 -13.30 4.56
N LEU A 167 -7.37 -13.92 3.87
CA LEU A 167 -6.63 -15.08 4.38
C LEU A 167 -5.85 -14.74 5.65
N LEU A 168 -5.16 -13.58 5.66
CA LEU A 168 -4.34 -13.15 6.79
C LEU A 168 -5.19 -12.70 7.98
N THR A 169 -6.26 -11.94 7.75
CA THR A 169 -7.01 -11.30 8.86
C THR A 169 -8.29 -12.03 9.25
N ARG A 170 -8.84 -12.86 8.35
CA ARG A 170 -10.18 -13.46 8.42
C ARG A 170 -11.30 -12.43 8.63
N ARG A 171 -11.10 -11.19 8.15
CA ARG A 171 -12.04 -10.07 8.31
C ARG A 171 -12.26 -9.32 6.99
N ARG A 172 -13.50 -8.87 6.75
CA ARG A 172 -13.85 -8.06 5.57
C ARG A 172 -13.05 -6.76 5.49
N ARG A 173 -12.81 -6.11 6.63
CA ARG A 173 -11.99 -4.89 6.70
C ARG A 173 -10.55 -5.12 6.22
N GLY A 174 -9.95 -6.25 6.57
CA GLY A 174 -8.60 -6.61 6.09
C GLY A 174 -8.57 -6.92 4.60
N ALA A 175 -9.59 -7.60 4.08
CA ALA A 175 -9.72 -7.80 2.63
C ALA A 175 -9.78 -6.46 1.88
N LEU A 176 -10.63 -5.52 2.33
CA LEU A 176 -10.77 -4.22 1.69
C LEU A 176 -9.50 -3.37 1.78
N ALA A 177 -8.84 -3.34 2.95
CA ALA A 177 -7.60 -2.59 3.14
C ALA A 177 -6.49 -3.09 2.22
N VAL A 178 -6.28 -4.42 2.16
CA VAL A 178 -5.24 -5.01 1.29
C VAL A 178 -5.61 -4.89 -0.19
N ALA A 179 -6.89 -4.97 -0.56
CA ALA A 179 -7.33 -4.69 -1.92
C ALA A 179 -7.00 -3.25 -2.35
N ALA A 180 -7.27 -2.26 -1.49
CA ALA A 180 -6.94 -0.86 -1.76
C ALA A 180 -5.42 -0.64 -1.88
N GLY A 181 -4.63 -1.22 -0.98
CA GLY A 181 -3.17 -1.21 -1.06
C GLY A 181 -2.64 -1.89 -2.34
N ALA A 182 -3.25 -3.00 -2.76
CA ALA A 182 -2.89 -3.69 -4.00
C ALA A 182 -3.18 -2.84 -5.24
N VAL A 183 -4.33 -2.16 -5.30
CA VAL A 183 -4.64 -1.21 -6.38
C VAL A 183 -3.66 -0.04 -6.39
N ALA A 184 -3.25 0.47 -5.22
CA ALA A 184 -2.24 1.51 -5.14
C ALA A 184 -0.88 1.06 -5.69
N ILE A 185 -0.45 -0.17 -5.36
CA ILE A 185 0.77 -0.78 -5.93
C ILE A 185 0.64 -0.95 -7.46
N ALA A 186 -0.54 -1.40 -7.91
CA ALA A 186 -0.84 -1.59 -9.32
C ALA A 186 -0.79 -0.27 -10.11
N LEU A 187 -1.35 0.82 -9.58
CA LEU A 187 -1.32 2.13 -10.22
C LEU A 187 0.05 2.84 -10.10
N GLY A 188 0.78 2.58 -9.02
CA GLY A 188 2.11 3.15 -8.77
C GLY A 188 3.18 2.42 -9.59
N PRO A 189 4.05 1.61 -8.98
CA PRO A 189 5.13 0.94 -9.71
C PRO A 189 4.64 -0.08 -10.75
N GLY A 190 3.46 -0.69 -10.55
CA GLY A 190 2.99 -1.80 -11.39
C GLY A 190 2.32 -1.40 -12.72
N HIS A 191 1.95 -0.13 -12.94
CA HIS A 191 1.00 0.22 -14.01
C HIS A 191 1.55 -0.05 -15.41
N ASN A 192 2.87 -0.18 -15.52
CA ASN A 192 3.54 -0.46 -16.77
C ASN A 192 3.55 -1.95 -17.14
N LEU A 193 3.37 -2.85 -16.16
CA LEU A 193 3.47 -4.31 -16.38
C LEU A 193 2.54 -4.84 -17.49
N PRO A 194 1.28 -4.40 -17.65
CA PRO A 194 0.39 -4.86 -18.73
C PRO A 194 0.92 -4.62 -20.14
N PHE A 195 1.79 -3.63 -20.31
CA PHE A 195 2.28 -3.20 -21.61
C PHE A 195 3.56 -3.93 -22.04
N PHE A 196 4.12 -4.78 -21.17
CA PHE A 196 5.35 -5.52 -21.44
C PHE A 196 5.16 -7.04 -21.34
N GLN A 197 5.14 -7.71 -22.50
CA GLN A 197 5.06 -9.16 -22.60
C GLN A 197 6.43 -9.76 -22.92
N VAL A 198 6.87 -10.76 -22.14
CA VAL A 198 8.15 -11.45 -22.29
C VAL A 198 8.26 -12.11 -23.65
N ALA A 199 7.18 -12.75 -24.11
CA ALA A 199 7.14 -13.46 -25.39
C ALA A 199 7.36 -12.53 -26.60
N VAL A 200 7.03 -11.24 -26.46
CA VAL A 200 7.12 -10.25 -27.55
C VAL A 200 8.36 -9.36 -27.37
N HIS A 201 8.72 -9.02 -26.13
CA HIS A 201 9.75 -8.06 -25.78
C HIS A 201 10.55 -8.49 -24.55
N PRO A 202 11.41 -9.53 -24.62
CA PRO A 202 12.06 -10.10 -23.43
C PRO A 202 12.96 -9.09 -22.69
N GLY A 203 13.73 -8.28 -23.42
CA GLY A 203 14.60 -7.25 -22.84
C GLY A 203 13.82 -6.14 -22.12
N PRO A 204 12.92 -5.41 -22.82
CA PRO A 204 12.09 -4.37 -22.20
C PRO A 204 11.25 -4.89 -21.03
N THR A 205 10.79 -6.14 -21.08
CA THR A 205 9.99 -6.74 -20.01
C THR A 205 10.80 -6.98 -18.74
N LEU A 206 12.06 -7.45 -18.86
CA LEU A 206 12.94 -7.55 -17.70
C LEU A 206 13.18 -6.18 -17.06
N THR A 207 13.44 -5.16 -17.86
CA THR A 207 13.62 -3.78 -17.38
C THR A 207 12.37 -3.29 -16.65
N ALA A 208 11.18 -3.52 -17.19
CA ALA A 208 9.91 -3.14 -16.56
C ALA A 208 9.70 -3.85 -15.20
N TYR A 209 10.04 -5.14 -15.10
CA TYR A 209 10.00 -5.86 -13.82
C TYR A 209 11.00 -5.29 -12.82
N LEU A 210 12.23 -4.99 -13.22
CA LEU A 210 13.23 -4.39 -12.32
C LEU A 210 12.80 -3.00 -11.84
N LEU A 211 12.25 -2.17 -12.73
CA LEU A 211 11.69 -0.86 -12.41
C LEU A 211 10.46 -0.94 -11.49
N THR A 212 9.79 -2.08 -11.42
CA THR A 212 8.71 -2.30 -10.45
C THR A 212 9.26 -2.82 -9.12
N LEU A 213 10.11 -3.85 -9.17
CA LEU A 213 10.59 -4.59 -8.00
C LEU A 213 11.52 -3.76 -7.12
N VAL A 214 12.47 -3.02 -7.70
CA VAL A 214 13.46 -2.28 -6.90
C VAL A 214 12.80 -1.18 -6.06
N PRO A 215 11.95 -0.28 -6.62
CA PRO A 215 11.18 0.66 -5.83
C PRO A 215 10.31 0.01 -4.76
N LEU A 216 9.70 -1.14 -5.07
CA LEU A 216 8.83 -1.86 -4.14
C LEU A 216 9.60 -2.44 -2.94
N VAL A 217 10.79 -3.01 -3.19
CA VAL A 217 11.69 -3.49 -2.14
C VAL A 217 12.11 -2.33 -1.24
N VAL A 218 12.57 -1.21 -1.83
CA VAL A 218 13.02 -0.04 -1.07
C VAL A 218 11.86 0.54 -0.25
N ALA A 219 10.69 0.74 -0.86
CA ALA A 219 9.50 1.24 -0.17
C ALA A 219 9.09 0.31 0.99
N SER A 220 9.16 -1.01 0.81
CA SER A 220 8.84 -1.98 1.87
C SER A 220 9.77 -1.85 3.08
N VAL A 221 11.08 -1.71 2.83
CA VAL A 221 12.07 -1.51 3.89
C VAL A 221 11.85 -0.17 4.59
N VAL A 222 11.65 0.91 3.82
CA VAL A 222 11.43 2.25 4.37
C VAL A 222 10.18 2.27 5.23
N LEU A 223 9.06 1.68 4.78
CA LEU A 223 7.82 1.63 5.55
C LEU A 223 8.06 1.00 6.92
N VAL A 224 8.66 -0.20 6.95
CA VAL A 224 8.89 -0.94 8.19
C VAL A 224 9.88 -0.23 9.12
N VAL A 225 10.93 0.41 8.58
CA VAL A 225 11.91 1.15 9.38
C VAL A 225 11.31 2.43 9.97
N VAL A 226 10.54 3.17 9.18
CA VAL A 226 9.93 4.43 9.63
C VAL A 226 8.82 4.14 10.63
N ASP A 227 7.98 3.13 10.37
CA ASP A 227 6.93 2.71 11.30
C ASP A 227 7.52 2.19 12.63
N GLY A 228 8.60 1.42 12.61
CA GLY A 228 9.28 1.00 13.85
C GLY A 228 9.92 2.14 14.66
N ARG A 229 10.15 3.32 14.05
CA ARG A 229 10.75 4.49 14.74
C ARG A 229 9.72 5.52 15.18
N TYR A 230 8.64 5.67 14.42
CA TYR A 230 7.67 6.75 14.57
C TYR A 230 6.23 6.26 14.67
N GLY A 231 6.01 4.94 14.68
CA GLY A 231 4.69 4.33 14.78
C GLY A 231 4.05 4.54 16.16
N PRO A 232 2.71 4.66 16.21
CA PRO A 232 1.97 4.95 17.45
C PRO A 232 2.07 3.84 18.51
N THR A 233 2.59 2.66 18.16
CA THR A 233 2.69 1.49 19.03
C THR A 233 3.84 1.55 20.05
N HIS A 234 4.71 2.55 20.02
CA HIS A 234 5.79 2.73 21.00
C HIS A 234 5.48 3.70 22.14
N ALA A 235 4.24 4.20 22.25
CA ALA A 235 3.85 5.14 23.30
C ALA A 235 3.20 4.49 24.54
N THR A 236 3.36 3.18 24.77
CA THR A 236 3.10 2.61 26.10
C THR A 236 4.43 2.42 26.84
N PRO A 237 4.80 3.33 27.77
CA PRO A 237 5.85 3.01 28.74
C PRO A 237 5.34 1.82 29.55
N HIS A 238 6.08 0.71 29.50
CA HIS A 238 5.93 -0.35 30.49
C HIS A 238 6.32 0.25 31.85
N GLY A 239 5.30 0.63 32.62
CA GLY A 239 5.39 0.81 34.07
C GLY A 239 5.33 -0.54 34.77
#